data_AF-A0A1Q7JXM7-F1
#
_entry.id   AF-A0A1Q7JXM7-F1
#
_cell.length_a   1.000
_cell.length_b   1.000
_cell.length_c   1.000
_cell.angle_alpha   90.00
_cell.angle_beta   90.00
_cell.angle_gamma   90.00
#
_symmetry.space_group_name_H-M   'P 1'
#
loop_
_entity.id
_entity.type
_entity.pdbx_description
1 polymer ?
#
loop_
_entity_poly.entity_id
_entity_poly.type
_entity_poly.pdbx_seq_one_letter_code
_entity_poly.pdbx_strand_id
1 'polypeptide(L)'
;MSYEWSQWLDFDKANIEAVPESPGVCVMHASMKILYIGASRNIRKELLDQLSDPCTGKAKRFRYVATPAFESVKEQQVKEYMKNHGKLPPCMDQIPHNVD
;
A
#
# COMPACT_ATOMS: atom_id res chain seq x y z
N MET A 1 -1.44 -20.11 -1.33
CA MET A 1 -2.13 -19.57 -0.15
C MET A 1 -2.85 -18.31 -0.58
N SER A 2 -4.16 -18.22 -0.38
CA SER A 2 -4.93 -16.99 -0.60
C SER A 2 -4.89 -16.15 0.68
N TYR A 3 -4.47 -14.90 0.58
CA TYR A 3 -4.53 -13.96 1.69
C TYR A 3 -5.94 -13.38 1.81
N GLU A 4 -6.49 -13.30 3.03
CA GLU A 4 -7.77 -12.63 3.29
C GLU A 4 -7.56 -11.12 3.34
N TRP A 5 -7.74 -10.47 2.19
CA TRP A 5 -7.72 -9.02 2.10
C TRP A 5 -8.99 -8.42 2.72
N SER A 6 -8.86 -7.26 3.34
CA SER A 6 -10.00 -6.44 3.70
C SER A 6 -10.82 -6.08 2.45
N GLN A 7 -12.08 -5.72 2.67
CA GLN A 7 -12.79 -4.92 1.68
C GLN A 7 -12.03 -3.61 1.40
N TRP A 8 -12.33 -2.98 0.27
CA TRP A 8 -11.85 -1.63 0.01
C TRP A 8 -12.54 -0.66 0.97
N LEU A 9 -11.77 0.12 1.71
CA LEU A 9 -12.24 1.14 2.66
C LEU A 9 -11.91 2.52 2.12
N ASP A 10 -12.65 3.54 2.56
CA ASP A 10 -12.32 4.92 2.25
C ASP A 10 -11.00 5.31 2.93
N PHE A 11 -10.15 6.02 2.19
CA PHE A 11 -8.84 6.45 2.70
C PHE A 11 -8.98 7.72 3.53
N ASP A 12 -9.48 7.53 4.75
CA ASP A 12 -9.66 8.56 5.76
C ASP A 12 -9.16 8.09 7.13
N LYS A 13 -9.02 9.03 8.06
CA LYS A 13 -8.48 8.76 9.39
C LYS A 13 -9.31 7.75 10.19
N ALA A 14 -10.64 7.80 10.10
CA ALA A 14 -11.51 6.94 10.90
C ALA A 14 -11.39 5.47 10.48
N ASN A 15 -11.36 5.21 9.18
CA ASN A 15 -11.15 3.86 8.64
C ASN A 15 -9.73 3.36 8.94
N ILE A 16 -8.72 4.23 8.88
CA ILE A 16 -7.33 3.85 9.21
C ILE A 16 -7.17 3.50 10.69
N GLU A 17 -7.78 4.26 11.61
CA GLU A 17 -7.70 3.98 13.05
C GLU A 17 -8.32 2.62 13.43
N ALA A 18 -9.26 2.10 12.63
CA ALA A 18 -9.84 0.77 12.83
C ALA A 18 -8.94 -0.39 12.35
N VAL A 19 -7.92 -0.13 11.51
CA VAL A 19 -6.98 -1.14 11.01
C VAL A 19 -6.11 -1.65 12.15
N PRO A 20 -5.79 -2.95 12.30
CA PRO A 20 -4.95 -3.44 13.40
C PRO A 20 -3.50 -2.91 13.35
N GLU A 21 -2.89 -2.75 14.54
CA GLU A 21 -1.45 -2.48 14.68
C GLU A 21 -0.65 -3.77 14.57
N SER A 22 -0.52 -4.28 13.35
CA SER A 22 0.19 -5.54 13.08
C SER A 22 1.01 -5.46 11.80
N PRO A 23 1.91 -6.43 11.55
CA PRO A 23 2.55 -6.57 10.26
C PRO A 23 1.52 -6.76 9.14
N GLY A 24 1.74 -6.15 7.98
CA GLY A 24 0.79 -6.24 6.89
C GLY A 24 1.18 -5.46 5.64
N VAL A 25 0.32 -5.58 4.62
CA VAL A 25 0.45 -4.90 3.31
C VAL A 25 -0.79 -4.08 3.07
N CYS A 26 -0.63 -2.91 2.46
CA CYS A 26 -1.73 -2.07 1.99
C CYS A 26 -1.59 -1.78 0.50
N VAL A 27 -2.73 -1.61 -0.17
CA VAL A 27 -2.81 -1.16 -1.55
C VAL A 27 -3.74 0.04 -1.58
N MET A 28 -3.31 1.12 -2.23
CA MET A 28 -4.05 2.39 -2.26
C MET A 28 -4.35 2.78 -3.72
N HIS A 29 -5.55 3.30 -3.98
CA HIS A 29 -5.94 3.73 -5.31
C HIS A 29 -6.72 5.05 -5.33
N ALA A 30 -6.65 5.74 -6.47
CA ALA A 30 -7.58 6.80 -6.84
C ALA A 30 -8.20 6.46 -8.19
N SER A 31 -9.53 6.53 -8.31
CA SER A 31 -10.26 6.20 -9.54
C SER A 31 -9.84 4.85 -10.15
N MET A 32 -9.76 3.81 -9.31
CA MET A 32 -9.32 2.44 -9.64
C MET A 32 -7.87 2.29 -10.14
N LYS A 33 -7.09 3.37 -10.19
CA LYS A 33 -5.66 3.32 -10.49
C LYS A 33 -4.87 3.16 -9.20
N ILE A 34 -4.14 2.05 -9.05
CA ILE A 34 -3.24 1.85 -7.92
C ILE A 34 -2.17 2.94 -7.92
N LEU A 35 -2.04 3.62 -6.79
CA LEU A 35 -1.05 4.68 -6.57
C LEU A 35 0.15 4.15 -5.79
N TYR A 36 -0.10 3.28 -4.81
CA TYR A 36 0.91 2.81 -3.86
C TYR A 36 0.63 1.40 -3.37
N ILE A 37 1.70 0.65 -3.10
CA ILE A 37 1.69 -0.67 -2.48
C ILE A 37 2.70 -0.64 -1.33
N GLY A 38 2.20 -0.54 -0.10
CA GLY A 38 2.99 -0.42 1.12
C GLY A 38 3.05 -1.71 1.92
N ALA A 39 4.07 -1.87 2.73
CA ALA A 39 4.13 -2.94 3.72
C ALA A 39 4.98 -2.53 4.91
N SER A 40 4.56 -2.92 6.10
CA SER A 40 5.17 -2.48 7.35
C SER A 40 4.92 -3.49 8.46
N ARG A 41 5.74 -3.43 9.52
CA ARG A 41 5.50 -4.14 10.79
C ARG A 41 4.31 -3.58 11.57
N ASN A 42 3.87 -2.37 11.24
CA ASN A 42 2.66 -1.76 11.76
C ASN A 42 1.90 -1.10 10.58
N ILE A 43 0.92 -1.80 10.04
CA ILE A 43 0.19 -1.38 8.84
C ILE A 43 -0.73 -0.18 9.10
N ARG A 44 -1.23 0.00 10.33
CA ARG A 44 -1.96 1.22 10.73
C ARG A 44 -1.06 2.44 10.63
N LYS A 45 0.14 2.37 11.21
CA LYS A 45 1.11 3.47 11.16
C LYS A 45 1.48 3.82 9.72
N GLU A 46 1.79 2.82 8.89
CA GLU A 46 2.06 3.03 7.47
C GLU A 46 0.94 3.83 6.77
N LEU A 47 -0.32 3.45 6.98
CA LEU A 47 -1.46 4.15 6.39
C LEU A 47 -1.62 5.59 6.91
N LEU A 48 -1.37 5.83 8.19
CA LEU A 48 -1.38 7.18 8.78
C LEU A 48 -0.27 8.06 8.18
N ASP A 49 0.92 7.50 8.00
CA ASP A 49 2.06 8.20 7.37
C ASP A 49 1.71 8.56 5.90
N GLN A 50 1.12 7.62 5.16
CA GLN A 50 0.65 7.86 3.78
C GLN A 50 -0.52 8.87 3.71
N LEU A 51 -1.30 9.06 4.77
CA LEU A 51 -2.37 10.06 4.78
C LEU A 51 -1.81 11.49 4.70
N SER A 52 -0.59 11.69 5.21
CA SER A 52 0.11 12.97 5.22
C SER A 52 1.07 13.14 4.03
N ASP A 53 1.32 12.09 3.26
CA ASP A 53 2.23 12.14 2.11
C ASP A 53 1.58 12.87 0.92
N PRO A 54 2.28 13.83 0.28
CA PRO A 54 1.73 14.60 -0.83
C PRO A 54 1.33 13.75 -2.06
N CYS A 55 1.98 12.61 -2.29
CA CYS A 55 1.65 11.74 -3.42
C CYS A 55 0.48 10.83 -3.09
N THR A 56 0.51 10.13 -1.95
CA THR A 56 -0.50 9.12 -1.60
C THR A 56 -1.71 9.70 -0.89
N GLY A 57 -1.63 10.92 -0.35
CA GLY A 57 -2.76 11.66 0.24
C GLY A 57 -3.92 11.93 -0.74
N LYS A 58 -3.68 11.80 -2.05
CA LYS A 58 -4.74 11.87 -3.09
C LYS A 58 -5.51 10.56 -3.29
N ALA A 59 -5.10 9.46 -2.63
CA ALA A 59 -5.81 8.20 -2.69
C ALA A 59 -7.25 8.36 -2.17
N LYS A 60 -8.15 7.55 -2.70
CA LYS A 60 -9.56 7.54 -2.29
C LYS A 60 -9.93 6.31 -1.49
N ARG A 61 -9.32 5.17 -1.82
CA ARG A 61 -9.56 3.92 -1.12
C ARG A 61 -8.28 3.17 -0.88
N PHE A 62 -8.30 2.36 0.16
CA PHE A 62 -7.26 1.40 0.44
C PHE A 62 -7.86 0.05 0.79
N ARG A 63 -7.07 -1.01 0.64
CA ARG A 63 -7.32 -2.30 1.26
C ARG A 63 -6.04 -2.78 1.92
N TYR A 64 -6.15 -3.68 2.87
CA TYR A 64 -5.00 -4.22 3.57
C TYR A 64 -5.13 -5.72 3.82
N VAL A 65 -4.02 -6.34 4.16
CA VAL A 65 -3.99 -7.66 4.79
C VAL A 65 -2.98 -7.66 5.94
N ALA A 66 -3.41 -8.16 7.10
CA ALA A 66 -2.53 -8.39 8.24
C ALA A 66 -1.84 -9.76 8.06
N THR A 67 -0.51 -9.77 8.02
CA THR A 67 0.28 -10.98 7.82
C THR A 67 1.73 -10.78 8.23
N PRO A 68 2.37 -11.76 8.91
CA PRO A 68 3.80 -11.72 9.18
C PRO A 68 4.65 -11.84 7.90
N ALA A 69 4.10 -12.37 6.80
CA ALA A 69 4.78 -12.52 5.52
C ALA A 69 4.71 -11.25 4.63
N PHE A 70 4.53 -10.08 5.23
CA PHE A 70 4.20 -8.83 4.53
C PHE A 70 5.20 -8.43 3.43
N GLU A 71 6.50 -8.73 3.58
CA GLU A 71 7.50 -8.45 2.54
C GLU A 71 7.25 -9.28 1.27
N SER A 72 7.02 -10.58 1.41
CA SER A 72 6.71 -11.48 0.29
C SER A 72 5.38 -11.11 -0.37
N VAL A 73 4.36 -10.75 0.43
CA VAL A 73 3.07 -10.30 -0.10
C VAL A 73 3.22 -8.99 -0.88
N LYS A 74 4.00 -8.02 -0.37
CA LYS A 74 4.29 -6.77 -1.09
C LYS A 74 4.95 -7.07 -2.42
N GLU A 75 5.99 -7.89 -2.42
CA GLU A 75 6.72 -8.26 -3.63
C GLU A 75 5.80 -8.90 -4.66
N GLN A 76 4.90 -9.80 -4.23
CA GLN A 76 3.90 -10.41 -5.11
C GLN A 76 2.97 -9.36 -5.72
N GLN A 77 2.43 -8.45 -4.91
CA GLN A 77 1.52 -7.39 -5.39
C GLN A 77 2.21 -6.43 -6.36
N VAL A 78 3.47 -6.06 -6.09
CA VAL A 78 4.27 -5.21 -6.98
C VAL A 78 4.58 -5.92 -8.29
N LYS A 79 5.00 -7.19 -8.26
CA LYS A 79 5.24 -8.00 -9.47
C LYS A 79 3.98 -8.12 -10.32
N GLU A 80 2.83 -8.36 -9.71
CA GLU A 80 1.55 -8.44 -10.41
C GLU A 80 1.17 -7.11 -11.07
N TYR A 81 1.32 -5.99 -10.36
CA TYR A 81 1.11 -4.66 -10.94
C TYR A 81 2.06 -4.40 -12.11
N MET A 82 3.36 -4.65 -11.95
CA MET A 82 4.35 -4.45 -13.00
C MET A 82 4.11 -5.33 -14.22
N LYS A 83 3.66 -6.57 -14.04
CA LYS A 83 3.28 -7.45 -15.15
C LYS A 83 2.15 -6.85 -16.00
N ASN A 84 1.19 -6.18 -15.37
CA ASN A 84 0.03 -5.61 -16.05
C ASN A 84 0.26 -4.20 -16.60
N HIS A 85 1.22 -3.45 -16.03
CA HIS A 85 1.41 -2.03 -16.33
C HIS A 85 2.80 -1.65 -16.86
N GLY A 86 3.78 -2.56 -16.79
CA GLY A 86 5.16 -2.36 -17.25
C GLY A 86 6.01 -1.41 -16.40
N LYS A 87 5.50 -0.91 -15.27
CA LYS A 87 6.18 0.06 -14.38
C LYS A 87 5.68 -0.05 -12.95
N LEU A 88 6.35 0.63 -12.01
CA LEU A 88 5.90 0.76 -10.63
C LEU A 88 4.66 1.67 -10.49
N PRO A 89 3.89 1.55 -9.40
CA PRO A 89 2.87 2.53 -9.06
C PRO A 89 3.47 3.94 -8.91
N PRO A 90 2.73 4.99 -9.31
CA PRO A 90 3.25 6.36 -9.43
C PRO A 90 3.68 7.02 -8.12
N CYS A 91 3.25 6.50 -6.96
CA CYS A 91 3.70 6.99 -5.65
C CYS A 91 4.71 6.05 -4.98
N MET A 92 5.29 5.12 -5.74
CA MET A 92 6.43 4.31 -5.31
C MET A 92 7.72 4.77 -6.00
N ASP A 93 7.75 5.99 -6.55
CA ASP A 93 8.77 6.40 -7.51
C ASP A 93 10.20 6.30 -6.98
N GLN A 94 11.07 5.98 -7.94
CA GLN A 94 12.38 5.39 -7.83
C GLN A 94 13.34 6.23 -6.97
N ILE A 95 14.04 5.57 -6.02
CA ILE A 95 15.29 6.12 -5.48
C ILE A 95 16.16 6.46 -6.71
N PRO A 96 16.63 7.71 -6.88
CA PRO A 96 17.51 8.02 -8.00
C PRO A 96 18.73 7.11 -7.92
N HIS A 97 19.05 6.46 -9.04
CA HIS A 97 20.42 6.05 -9.31
C HIS A 97 21.28 7.31 -9.19
N ASN A 98 21.96 7.45 -8.05
CA ASN A 98 23.32 7.98 -7.90
C ASN A 98 23.66 7.94 -6.40
N VAL A 99 24.40 6.92 -6.01
CA VAL A 99 25.32 7.01 -4.88
C VAL A 99 26.68 7.17 -5.54
N ASP A 100 27.25 8.37 -5.42
CA ASP A 100 28.65 8.65 -5.76
C ASP A 100 29.61 7.78 -4.91
#